data_AF-A0A2G1X9A1-F1
#
_entry.id   AF-A0A2G1X9A1-F1
#
_cell.length_a   1.000
_cell.length_b   1.000
_cell.length_c   1.000
_cell.angle_alpha   90.00
_cell.angle_beta   90.00
_cell.angle_gamma   90.00
#
_symmetry.space_group_name_H-M   'P 1'
#
loop_
_entity.id
_entity.type
_entity.pdbx_description
1 polymer ?
#
loop_
_entity_poly.entity_id
_entity_poly.type
_entity_poly.pdbx_seq_one_letter_code
_entity_poly.pdbx_strand_id
1 'polypeptide(L)'
;AADAVAALASVSDPRGVALGPVREWAERLAAAPRDTGSATAPRVRIDDETPEFGGLSLDAAGLAGPALARGGEPGDPATLARAAEFAREQRGTGQTEFAELLFAYLRTPDARPQVAARLGDHVDREARKRHDVDGLF
;
A
#
# COMPACT_ATOMS: atom_id res chain seq x y z
N ALA A 1 -3.32 12.37 14.67
CA ALA A 1 -4.13 11.42 15.48
C ALA A 1 -5.60 11.80 15.48
N ALA A 2 -5.98 13.04 15.80
CA ALA A 2 -7.36 13.51 15.71
C ALA A 2 -8.01 13.25 14.34
N ASP A 3 -7.28 13.51 13.25
CA ASP A 3 -7.77 13.23 11.89
C ASP A 3 -8.03 11.73 11.62
N ALA A 4 -7.20 10.85 12.19
CA ALA A 4 -7.38 9.41 12.06
C ALA A 4 -8.62 8.92 12.83
N VAL A 5 -8.90 9.47 14.01
CA VAL A 5 -10.12 9.19 14.77
C VAL A 5 -11.35 9.63 13.98
N ALA A 6 -11.33 10.85 13.42
CA ALA A 6 -12.43 11.36 12.60
C ALA A 6 -12.68 10.50 11.35
N ALA A 7 -11.60 10.09 10.66
CA ALA A 7 -11.69 9.22 9.49
C ALA A 7 -12.23 7.83 9.84
N LEU A 8 -11.82 7.24 10.97
CA LEU A 8 -12.32 5.93 11.40
C LEU A 8 -13.77 5.98 11.87
N ALA A 9 -14.20 7.10 12.48
CA ALA A 9 -15.57 7.30 12.94
C ALA A 9 -16.58 7.46 11.79
N SER A 10 -16.14 7.99 10.64
CA SER A 10 -17.01 8.17 9.46
C SER A 10 -17.30 6.87 8.70
N VAL A 11 -16.58 5.78 8.99
CA VAL A 11 -16.85 4.46 8.40
C VAL A 11 -18.08 3.82 9.04
N SER A 12 -19.21 3.82 8.32
CA SER A 12 -20.48 3.26 8.78
C SER A 12 -20.65 1.78 8.45
N ASP A 13 -20.13 1.31 7.32
CA ASP A 13 -20.07 -0.11 6.93
C ASP A 13 -18.60 -0.52 6.79
N PRO A 14 -18.04 -1.24 7.78
CA PRO A 14 -16.65 -1.67 7.74
C PRO A 14 -16.42 -2.90 6.85
N ARG A 15 -17.46 -3.47 6.21
CA ARG A 15 -17.33 -4.59 5.26
C ARG A 15 -16.55 -5.78 5.83
N GLY A 16 -16.87 -6.17 7.06
CA GLY A 16 -16.20 -7.28 7.78
C GLY A 16 -14.92 -6.89 8.52
N VAL A 17 -14.41 -5.66 8.36
CA VAL A 17 -13.23 -5.17 9.08
C VAL A 17 -13.55 -4.93 10.56
N ALA A 18 -12.79 -5.55 11.46
CA ALA A 18 -12.91 -5.33 12.90
C ALA A 18 -12.32 -3.96 13.32
N LEU A 19 -13.07 -2.88 13.12
CA LEU A 19 -12.63 -1.51 13.42
C LEU A 19 -12.66 -1.13 14.90
N GLY A 20 -13.37 -1.87 15.76
CA GLY A 20 -13.46 -1.58 17.20
C GLY A 20 -12.08 -1.42 17.86
N PRO A 21 -11.20 -2.44 17.78
CA PRO A 21 -9.84 -2.35 18.32
C PRO A 21 -9.00 -1.20 17.74
N VAL A 22 -9.18 -0.89 16.45
CA VAL A 22 -8.46 0.19 15.75
C VAL A 22 -8.92 1.56 16.22
N ARG A 23 -10.22 1.76 16.39
CA ARG A 23 -10.81 3.00 16.91
C ARG A 23 -10.35 3.27 18.35
N GLU A 24 -10.46 2.27 19.22
CA GLU A 24 -9.98 2.37 20.60
C GLU A 24 -8.49 2.72 20.67
N TRP A 25 -7.67 2.10 19.82
CA TRP A 25 -6.24 2.41 19.76
C TRP A 25 -5.99 3.84 19.26
N ALA A 26 -6.69 4.30 18.22
CA ALA A 26 -6.57 5.65 17.69
C ALA A 26 -7.01 6.72 18.70
N GLU A 27 -8.07 6.46 19.45
CA GLU A 27 -8.55 7.33 20.55
C GLU A 27 -7.51 7.44 21.67
N ARG A 28 -6.95 6.31 22.13
CA ARG A 28 -5.86 6.32 23.11
C ARG A 28 -4.64 7.10 22.61
N LEU A 29 -4.26 6.90 21.35
CA LEU A 29 -3.16 7.61 20.71
C LEU A 29 -3.42 9.12 20.64
N ALA A 30 -4.66 9.54 20.37
CA ALA A 30 -5.05 10.94 20.36
C ALA A 30 -5.04 11.57 21.76
N ALA A 31 -5.41 10.82 22.79
CA ALA A 31 -5.51 11.29 24.17
C ALA A 31 -4.15 11.45 24.87
N ALA A 32 -3.18 10.58 24.59
CA ALA A 32 -1.86 10.62 25.23
C ALA A 32 -0.70 10.33 24.25
N PRO A 33 -0.34 11.28 23.37
CA PRO A 33 0.64 11.04 22.29
C PRO A 33 2.07 10.76 22.75
N ARG A 34 2.45 11.11 23.99
CA ARG A 34 3.82 10.96 24.52
C ARG A 34 4.03 9.74 25.42
N ASP A 35 2.95 9.09 25.88
CA ASP A 35 3.01 7.85 26.68
C ASP A 35 2.96 6.58 25.82
N THR A 36 3.12 6.73 24.50
CA THR A 36 2.90 5.69 23.49
C THR A 36 3.99 4.64 23.41
N GLY A 37 4.99 4.65 24.30
CA GLY A 37 6.13 3.73 24.28
C GLY A 37 5.77 2.24 24.31
N SER A 38 4.50 1.88 24.53
CA SER A 38 4.04 0.48 24.63
C SER A 38 2.69 0.16 23.96
N ALA A 39 2.03 1.09 23.26
CA ALA A 39 0.73 0.78 22.63
C ALA A 39 0.92 0.05 21.30
N THR A 40 1.23 -1.26 21.34
CA THR A 40 1.25 -2.13 20.16
C THR A 40 -0.04 -1.90 19.35
N ALA A 41 0.12 -1.51 18.09
CA ALA A 41 -1.01 -1.33 17.19
C ALA A 41 -1.80 -2.65 17.09
N PRO A 42 -3.14 -2.62 17.13
CA PRO A 42 -3.94 -3.82 16.99
C PRO A 42 -3.72 -4.41 15.60
N ARG A 43 -3.75 -5.75 15.52
CA ARG A 43 -3.86 -6.41 14.21
C ARG A 43 -5.24 -6.15 13.63
N VAL A 44 -5.27 -5.70 12.38
CA VAL A 44 -6.52 -5.54 11.63
C VAL A 44 -7.01 -6.93 11.24
N ARG A 45 -8.30 -7.22 11.48
CA ARG A 45 -8.96 -8.46 11.07
C ARG A 45 -10.09 -8.18 10.11
N ILE A 46 -10.33 -9.09 9.18
CA ILE A 46 -11.46 -9.11 8.25
C ILE A 46 -12.13 -10.47 8.42
N ASP A 47 -13.41 -10.48 8.82
CA ASP A 47 -14.15 -11.72 9.09
C ASP A 47 -13.37 -12.66 10.04
N ASP A 48 -12.81 -12.08 11.11
CA ASP A 48 -11.95 -12.71 12.13
C ASP A 48 -10.58 -13.24 11.66
N GLU A 49 -10.24 -13.09 10.38
CA GLU A 49 -8.93 -13.48 9.84
C GLU A 49 -7.95 -12.31 9.78
N THR A 50 -6.66 -12.58 9.95
CA THR A 50 -5.59 -11.58 9.74
C THR A 50 -5.07 -11.73 8.31
N PRO A 51 -5.36 -10.78 7.41
CA PRO A 51 -4.92 -10.89 6.03
C PRO A 51 -3.39 -10.81 5.92
N GLU A 52 -2.83 -11.66 5.06
CA GLU A 52 -1.41 -11.65 4.73
C GLU A 52 -1.18 -11.12 3.31
N PHE A 53 -0.01 -10.53 3.06
CA PHE A 53 0.37 -10.05 1.73
C PHE A 53 0.37 -11.16 0.66
N GLY A 54 0.48 -12.43 1.06
CA GLY A 54 0.38 -13.59 0.18
C GLY A 54 -0.97 -13.67 -0.55
N GLY A 55 -2.07 -13.30 0.12
CA GLY A 55 -3.43 -13.43 -0.40
C GLY A 55 -3.99 -12.21 -1.13
N LEU A 56 -3.21 -11.12 -1.27
CA LEU A 56 -3.73 -9.90 -1.89
C LEU A 56 -3.92 -10.07 -3.40
N SER A 57 -5.04 -9.55 -3.91
CA SER A 57 -5.24 -9.31 -5.33
C SER A 57 -4.30 -8.20 -5.82
N LEU A 58 -4.11 -8.07 -7.14
CA LEU A 58 -3.32 -6.98 -7.70
C LEU A 58 -3.88 -5.60 -7.33
N ASP A 59 -5.21 -5.46 -7.29
CA ASP A 59 -5.84 -4.20 -6.93
C ASP A 59 -5.59 -3.83 -5.47
N ALA A 60 -5.64 -4.82 -4.56
CA ALA A 60 -5.29 -4.63 -3.17
C ALA A 60 -3.78 -4.37 -2.98
N ALA A 61 -2.92 -5.06 -3.72
CA ALA A 61 -1.48 -4.83 -3.72
C ALA A 61 -1.12 -3.41 -4.17
N GLY A 62 -1.84 -2.89 -5.18
CA GLY A 62 -1.70 -1.52 -5.65
C GLY A 62 -2.09 -0.44 -4.62
N LEU A 63 -2.91 -0.79 -3.61
CA LEU A 63 -3.21 0.09 -2.48
C LEU A 63 -2.19 -0.09 -1.34
N ALA A 64 -1.80 -1.34 -1.07
CA ALA A 64 -0.91 -1.69 0.02
C ALA A 64 0.51 -1.13 -0.16
N GLY A 65 1.08 -1.21 -1.37
CA GLY A 65 2.43 -0.73 -1.66
C GLY A 65 2.63 0.75 -1.30
N PRO A 66 1.85 1.68 -1.89
CA PRO A 66 1.93 3.10 -1.54
C PRO A 66 1.66 3.39 -0.06
N ALA A 67 0.76 2.63 0.58
CA ALA A 67 0.46 2.81 2.01
C ALA A 67 1.65 2.45 2.90
N LEU A 68 2.36 1.35 2.60
CA LEU A 68 3.59 0.97 3.30
C LEU A 68 4.68 2.03 3.14
N ALA A 69 4.91 2.52 1.92
CA ALA A 69 5.89 3.57 1.67
C ALA A 69 5.58 4.86 2.45
N ARG A 70 4.31 5.28 2.52
CA ARG A 70 3.89 6.41 3.38
C ARG A 70 4.13 6.16 4.87
N GLY A 71 4.08 4.90 5.29
CA GLY A 71 4.39 4.45 6.65
C GLY A 71 5.88 4.41 7.00
N GLY A 72 6.77 4.74 6.04
CA GLY A 72 8.22 4.78 6.23
C GLY A 72 8.97 3.59 5.64
N GLU A 73 8.27 2.66 4.97
CA GLU A 73 8.94 1.60 4.22
C GLU A 73 9.66 2.14 2.98
N PRO A 74 10.73 1.48 2.51
CA PRO A 74 11.49 1.93 1.35
C PRO A 74 10.64 2.18 0.10
N GLY A 75 10.96 3.22 -0.66
CA GLY A 75 10.31 3.55 -1.93
C GLY A 75 9.46 4.83 -1.89
N ASP A 76 9.16 5.37 -3.06
CA ASP A 76 8.28 6.53 -3.20
C ASP A 76 6.81 6.08 -3.38
N PRO A 77 5.85 6.61 -2.59
CA PRO A 77 4.45 6.24 -2.70
C PRO A 77 3.83 6.51 -4.08
N ALA A 78 4.24 7.57 -4.79
CA ALA A 78 3.70 7.88 -6.11
C ALA A 78 4.25 6.93 -7.18
N THR A 79 5.53 6.60 -7.11
CA THR A 79 6.14 5.55 -7.95
C THR A 79 5.44 4.20 -7.78
N LEU A 80 5.16 3.77 -6.54
CA LEU A 80 4.44 2.52 -6.30
C LEU A 80 2.99 2.57 -6.81
N ALA A 81 2.32 3.71 -6.70
CA ALA A 81 0.98 3.88 -7.24
C ALA A 81 1.00 3.80 -8.79
N ARG A 82 1.99 4.44 -9.42
CA ARG A 82 2.17 4.41 -10.87
C ARG A 82 2.52 3.01 -11.38
N ALA A 83 3.37 2.28 -10.65
CA ALA A 83 3.62 0.87 -10.95
C ALA A 83 2.34 0.03 -10.89
N ALA A 84 1.43 0.30 -9.94
CA ALA A 84 0.15 -0.40 -9.87
C ALA A 84 -0.78 -0.07 -11.05
N GLU A 85 -0.77 1.17 -11.54
CA GLU A 85 -1.47 1.55 -12.77
C GLU A 85 -0.92 0.76 -13.97
N PHE A 86 0.40 0.75 -14.16
CA PHE A 86 1.02 -0.02 -15.24
C PHE A 86 0.74 -1.52 -15.11
N ALA A 87 0.74 -2.07 -13.89
CA ALA A 87 0.39 -3.47 -13.68
C ALA A 87 -1.07 -3.79 -14.09
N ARG A 88 -2.01 -2.86 -13.87
CA ARG A 88 -3.40 -3.02 -14.33
C ARG A 88 -3.50 -2.99 -15.85
N GLU A 89 -2.79 -2.07 -16.48
CA GLU A 89 -2.74 -1.94 -17.94
C GLU A 89 -2.10 -3.16 -18.61
N GLN A 90 -1.15 -3.83 -17.94
CA GLN A 90 -0.53 -5.08 -18.40
C GLN A 90 -1.47 -6.30 -18.33
N ARG A 91 -2.64 -6.20 -17.69
CA ARG A 91 -3.58 -7.34 -17.64
C ARG A 91 -3.98 -7.77 -19.04
N GLY A 92 -3.81 -9.07 -19.32
CA GLY A 92 -4.17 -9.66 -20.61
C GLY A 92 -3.18 -9.43 -21.74
N THR A 93 -2.07 -8.71 -21.49
CA THR A 93 -1.02 -8.49 -22.51
C THR A 93 0.08 -9.55 -22.49
N GLY A 94 0.08 -10.43 -21.48
CA GLY A 94 1.16 -11.39 -21.22
C GLY A 94 2.37 -10.80 -20.50
N GLN A 95 2.39 -9.48 -20.27
CA GLN A 95 3.39 -8.81 -19.44
C GLN A 95 2.93 -8.84 -17.97
N THR A 96 3.85 -9.11 -17.05
CA THR A 96 3.53 -9.24 -15.61
C THR A 96 4.53 -8.53 -14.71
N GLU A 97 5.53 -7.86 -15.27
CA GLU A 97 6.69 -7.36 -14.51
C GLU A 97 6.30 -6.41 -13.37
N PHE A 98 5.40 -5.44 -13.60
CA PHE A 98 4.98 -4.54 -12.52
C PHE A 98 4.18 -5.28 -11.44
N ALA A 99 3.33 -6.22 -11.82
CA ALA A 99 2.55 -7.02 -10.88
C ALA A 99 3.48 -7.88 -10.00
N GLU A 100 4.44 -8.56 -10.62
CA GLU A 100 5.43 -9.39 -9.94
C GLU A 100 6.27 -8.58 -8.94
N LEU A 101 6.78 -7.41 -9.37
CA LEU A 101 7.56 -6.54 -8.50
C LEU A 101 6.73 -5.96 -7.35
N LEU A 102 5.47 -5.59 -7.57
CA LEU A 102 4.57 -5.17 -6.49
C LEU A 102 4.34 -6.29 -5.48
N PHE A 103 4.12 -7.52 -5.93
CA PHE A 103 3.99 -8.64 -5.00
C PHE A 103 5.30 -8.94 -4.26
N ALA A 104 6.45 -8.86 -4.93
CA ALA A 104 7.76 -9.03 -4.29
C ALA A 104 8.01 -7.96 -3.22
N TYR A 105 7.64 -6.69 -3.50
CA TYR A 105 7.76 -5.59 -2.55
C TYR A 105 6.99 -5.85 -1.24
N LEU A 106 5.79 -6.42 -1.36
CA LEU A 106 4.93 -6.73 -0.22
C LEU A 106 5.41 -7.97 0.55
N ARG A 107 5.85 -9.01 -0.17
CA ARG A 107 6.14 -10.34 0.40
C ARG A 107 7.58 -10.52 0.88
N THR A 108 8.50 -9.63 0.48
CA THR A 108 9.93 -9.76 0.79
C THR A 108 10.47 -8.51 1.48
N PRO A 109 10.18 -8.31 2.79
CA PRO A 109 10.59 -7.09 3.52
C PRO A 109 12.09 -6.79 3.45
N ASP A 110 12.94 -7.82 3.57
CA ASP A 110 14.40 -7.66 3.56
C ASP A 110 14.94 -7.18 2.20
N ALA A 111 14.23 -7.47 1.11
CA ALA A 111 14.59 -7.07 -0.25
C ALA A 111 13.82 -5.82 -0.72
N ARG A 112 12.96 -5.26 0.14
CA ARG A 112 12.06 -4.15 -0.21
C ARG A 112 12.79 -2.92 -0.78
N PRO A 113 13.95 -2.48 -0.26
CA PRO A 113 14.72 -1.39 -0.87
C PRO A 113 15.10 -1.66 -2.33
N GLN A 114 15.59 -2.87 -2.64
CA GLN A 114 16.04 -3.25 -3.98
C GLN A 114 14.86 -3.37 -4.94
N VAL A 115 13.76 -3.96 -4.48
CA VAL A 115 12.52 -4.06 -5.28
C VAL A 115 11.94 -2.67 -5.57
N ALA A 116 11.94 -1.76 -4.58
CA ALA A 116 11.48 -0.39 -4.75
C ALA A 116 12.31 0.38 -5.78
N ALA A 117 13.63 0.28 -5.71
CA ALA A 117 14.53 0.88 -6.71
C ALA A 117 14.24 0.36 -8.11
N ARG A 118 14.09 -0.97 -8.26
CA ARG A 118 13.76 -1.59 -9.54
C ARG A 118 12.39 -1.15 -10.07
N LEU A 119 11.39 -1.00 -9.20
CA LEU A 119 10.09 -0.45 -9.57
C LEU A 119 10.23 0.99 -10.11
N GLY A 120 11.04 1.83 -9.45
CA GLY A 120 11.39 3.17 -9.94
C GLY A 120 11.96 3.15 -11.35
N ASP A 121 12.99 2.34 -11.58
CA ASP A 121 13.63 2.24 -12.90
C ASP A 121 12.63 1.83 -14.01
N HIS A 122 11.72 0.91 -13.71
CA HIS A 122 10.71 0.46 -14.68
C HIS A 122 9.65 1.52 -14.92
N VAL A 123 9.21 2.21 -13.86
CA VAL A 123 8.25 3.31 -13.99
C VAL A 123 8.83 4.43 -14.85
N ASP A 124 10.07 4.84 -14.58
CA ASP A 124 10.74 5.92 -15.32
C ASP A 124 10.97 5.54 -16.78
N ARG A 125 11.29 4.27 -17.06
CA ARG A 125 11.43 3.77 -18.43
C ARG A 125 10.10 3.80 -19.16
N GLU A 126 9.03 3.32 -18.52
CA GLU A 126 7.71 3.22 -19.15
C GLU A 126 7.06 4.60 -19.34
N ALA A 127 7.23 5.51 -18.38
CA ALA A 127 6.77 6.90 -18.50
C ALA A 127 7.44 7.62 -19.68
N ARG A 128 8.76 7.44 -19.86
CA ARG A 128 9.49 8.02 -21.00
C ARG A 128 8.98 7.50 -22.35
N LYS A 129 8.78 6.19 -22.49
CA LYS A 129 8.23 5.60 -23.72
C LYS A 129 6.90 6.23 -24.11
N ARG A 130 6.02 6.50 -23.14
CA ARG A 130 4.71 7.12 -23.40
C ARG A 130 4.86 8.57 -23.86
N HIS A 131 5.68 9.34 -23.18
CA HIS A 131 5.96 10.71 -23.57
C HIS A 131 6.56 10.80 -24.98
N ASP A 132 7.46 9.87 -25.34
CA ASP A 132 8.04 9.80 -26.68
C ASP A 132 6.98 9.47 -27.76
N VAL A 133 5.97 8.66 -27.42
CA VAL A 133 4.85 8.34 -28.32
C VAL A 133 3.86 9.50 -28.46
N ASP A 134 3.59 10.23 -27.37
CA ASP A 134 2.72 11.42 -27.40
C ASP A 134 3.30 12.56 -28.26
N GLY A 135 4.63 12.61 -28.45
CA GLY A 135 5.31 13.56 -29.34
C GLY A 135 5.37 13.13 -30.82
N LEU A 136 4.85 11.96 -31.17
CA LEU A 136 4.89 11.39 -32.53
C LEU A 136 3.54 11.47 -33.27
N PHE A 137 2.47 11.89 -32.60
CA PHE A 137 1.12 12.06 -33.15
C PHE A 137 0.55 13.45 -32.83
#